data_AF-A0A2M8DKX9-F1
#
_entry.id   AF-A0A2M8DKX9-F1
#
_cell.length_a   1.000
_cell.length_b   1.000
_cell.length_c   1.000
_cell.angle_alpha   90.00
_cell.angle_beta   90.00
_cell.angle_gamma   90.00
#
_symmetry.space_group_name_H-M   'P 1'
#
loop_
_entity.id
_entity.type
_entity.pdbx_description
1 polymer ?
#
loop_
_entity_poly.entity_id
_entity_poly.type
_entity_poly.pdbx_seq_one_letter_code
_entity_poly.pdbx_strand_id
1 'polypeptide(L)'
;MMMEKELIGKLRKLRQIQPNRDWVSLTKTQILGQEPRFTFFPYFKPAFAGLVTVFILLSVFGYGFVKNSLPGDLLYVIKKVAHEGQAIFVSESEKPAFQLKLANQRLEDLTKAPAKNLAPTISEFQANISEAAKTLSKIDATTSNPAVIKKIVEETKKLEENKEKVESLGVVIGGTEELENALAKVVGNLIEDLKTRTLTEEKEKILEKMEELFQAGKYSEALELYWINQ
;
A
#
# COMPACT_ATOMS: atom_id res chain seq x y z
N MET A 1 75.76 -18.51 -8.48
CA MET A 1 75.07 -17.22 -8.70
C MET A 1 73.84 -17.50 -9.54
N MET A 2 72.64 -17.22 -9.02
CA MET A 2 71.41 -17.33 -9.82
C MET A 2 71.36 -16.13 -10.80
N MET A 3 71.06 -16.37 -12.06
CA MET A 3 70.90 -15.30 -13.05
C MET A 3 69.67 -14.46 -12.71
N GLU A 4 69.83 -13.15 -12.68
CA GLU A 4 68.81 -12.16 -12.30
C GLU A 4 67.46 -12.35 -13.04
N LYS A 5 67.53 -12.74 -14.31
CA LYS A 5 66.34 -13.07 -15.14
C LYS A 5 65.52 -14.24 -14.58
N GLU A 6 66.19 -15.23 -14.00
CA GLU A 6 65.55 -16.40 -13.40
C GLU A 6 64.83 -16.02 -12.09
N LEU A 7 65.41 -15.10 -11.31
CA LEU A 7 64.81 -14.58 -10.08
C LEU A 7 63.56 -13.76 -10.39
N ILE A 8 63.62 -12.88 -11.39
CA ILE A 8 62.47 -12.08 -11.85
C ILE A 8 61.35 -12.99 -12.36
N GLY A 9 61.70 -14.06 -13.08
CA GLY A 9 60.74 -15.07 -13.54
C GLY A 9 60.03 -15.78 -12.38
N LYS A 10 60.77 -16.18 -11.35
CA LYS A 10 60.21 -16.83 -10.14
C LYS A 10 59.33 -15.89 -9.32
N LEU A 11 59.73 -14.63 -9.16
CA LEU A 11 58.92 -13.60 -8.48
C LEU A 11 57.60 -13.32 -9.21
N ARG A 12 57.59 -13.30 -10.55
CA ARG A 12 56.34 -13.16 -11.32
C ARG A 12 55.38 -14.31 -11.10
N LYS A 13 55.87 -15.55 -10.95
CA LYS A 13 55.03 -16.72 -10.66
C LYS A 13 54.39 -16.64 -9.27
N LEU A 14 55.13 -16.14 -8.27
CA LEU A 14 54.58 -15.97 -6.91
C LEU A 14 53.42 -14.96 -6.85
N ARG A 15 53.44 -13.93 -7.72
CA ARG A 15 52.36 -12.93 -7.81
C ARG A 15 51.02 -13.51 -8.28
N GLN A 16 51.03 -14.69 -8.91
CA GLN A 16 49.83 -15.37 -9.38
C GLN A 16 49.20 -16.27 -8.30
N ILE A 17 49.89 -16.50 -7.18
CA ILE A 17 49.36 -17.28 -6.07
C ILE A 17 48.36 -16.39 -5.31
N GLN A 18 47.07 -16.62 -5.53
CA GLN A 18 46.04 -16.00 -4.71
C GLN A 18 46.02 -16.65 -3.34
N PRO A 19 45.93 -15.87 -2.25
CA PRO A 19 45.77 -16.42 -0.92
C PRO A 19 44.47 -17.22 -0.86
N ASN A 20 44.51 -18.37 -0.19
CA ASN A 20 43.31 -19.18 0.03
C ASN A 20 42.24 -18.31 0.70
N ARG A 21 41.02 -18.31 0.15
CA ARG A 21 39.89 -17.51 0.64
C ARG A 21 39.61 -17.75 2.12
N ASP A 22 39.79 -18.98 2.59
CA ASP A 22 39.58 -19.34 3.99
C ASP A 22 40.60 -18.66 4.91
N TRP A 23 41.86 -18.59 4.47
CA TRP A 23 42.92 -17.91 5.20
C TRP A 23 42.71 -16.39 5.22
N VAL A 24 42.30 -15.79 4.10
CA VAL A 24 41.97 -14.35 4.04
C VAL A 24 40.79 -14.02 4.96
N SER A 25 39.77 -14.87 4.98
CA SER A 25 38.61 -14.71 5.86
C SER A 25 39.01 -14.78 7.33
N LEU A 26 39.74 -15.83 7.73
CA LEU A 26 40.23 -15.99 9.10
C LEU A 26 41.08 -14.80 9.56
N THR A 27 42.02 -14.37 8.71
CA THR A 27 42.90 -13.24 9.03
C THR A 27 42.12 -11.94 9.13
N LYS A 28 41.12 -11.72 8.25
CA LYS A 28 40.24 -10.55 8.32
C LYS A 28 39.40 -10.55 9.60
N THR A 29 38.86 -11.70 10.00
CA THR A 29 38.12 -11.84 11.27
C THR A 29 39.01 -11.59 12.48
N GLN A 30 40.26 -12.06 12.43
CA GLN A 30 41.22 -11.96 13.53
C GLN A 30 41.83 -10.56 13.68
N ILE A 31 42.02 -9.83 12.56
CA ILE A 31 42.53 -8.45 12.56
C ILE A 31 41.42 -7.43 12.88
N LEU A 32 40.24 -7.60 12.29
CA LEU A 32 39.14 -6.64 12.46
C LEU A 32 38.31 -6.89 13.73
N GLY A 33 38.56 -8.01 14.43
CA GLY A 33 37.93 -8.32 15.72
C GLY A 33 36.39 -8.40 15.69
N GLN A 34 35.79 -8.46 14.50
CA GLN A 34 34.34 -8.41 14.32
C GLN A 34 33.84 -9.73 13.74
N GLU A 35 33.35 -10.59 14.63
CA GLU A 35 32.16 -11.37 14.31
C GLU A 35 30.95 -10.64 14.91
N PRO A 36 30.14 -9.92 14.13
CA PRO A 36 28.77 -9.67 14.57
C PRO A 36 28.04 -11.00 14.44
N ARG A 37 28.18 -11.86 15.45
CA ARG A 37 27.14 -12.86 15.70
C ARG A 37 25.89 -12.04 16.01
N PHE A 38 25.02 -11.89 15.02
CA PHE A 38 23.63 -11.47 15.24
C PHE A 38 22.95 -12.56 16.07
N THR A 39 23.30 -12.59 17.34
CA THR A 39 22.62 -13.36 18.36
C THR A 39 21.40 -12.52 18.65
N PHE A 40 20.31 -12.74 17.90
CA PHE A 40 19.10 -11.93 18.04
C PHE A 40 18.54 -11.94 19.47
N PHE A 41 18.95 -12.87 20.33
CA PHE A 41 18.51 -12.97 21.73
C PHE A 41 19.55 -13.59 22.69
N PRO A 42 20.42 -12.79 23.36
CA PRO A 42 20.86 -13.20 24.70
C PRO A 42 20.86 -12.08 25.75
N TYR A 43 20.36 -10.88 25.42
CA TYR A 43 20.51 -9.68 26.27
C TYR A 43 19.23 -9.12 26.90
N PHE A 44 18.10 -9.83 26.85
CA PHE A 44 16.98 -9.45 27.72
C PHE A 44 17.32 -9.87 29.15
N LYS A 45 17.95 -8.96 29.92
CA LYS A 45 18.10 -9.09 31.37
C LYS A 45 16.75 -9.55 31.97
N PRO A 46 16.71 -10.36 33.04
CA PRO A 46 15.45 -10.80 33.66
C PRO A 46 14.52 -9.62 34.03
N ALA A 47 15.06 -8.42 34.24
CA ALA A 47 14.30 -7.18 34.40
C ALA A 47 13.38 -6.84 33.21
N PHE A 48 13.72 -7.26 31.99
CA PHE A 48 12.90 -7.08 30.78
C PHE A 48 12.01 -8.29 30.49
N ALA A 49 12.11 -9.39 31.22
CA ALA A 49 11.26 -10.57 31.00
C ALA A 49 9.78 -10.23 31.20
N GLY A 50 9.46 -9.32 32.12
CA GLY A 50 8.10 -8.78 32.29
C GLY A 50 7.60 -8.04 31.04
N LEU A 51 8.43 -7.16 30.46
CA LEU A 51 8.09 -6.44 29.23
C LEU A 51 7.93 -7.38 28.03
N VAL A 52 8.81 -8.37 27.88
CA VAL A 52 8.72 -9.39 26.82
C VAL A 52 7.45 -10.23 26.99
N THR A 53 7.10 -10.61 28.22
CA THR A 53 5.88 -11.36 28.51
C THR A 53 4.63 -10.54 28.20
N VAL A 54 4.59 -9.27 28.59
CA VAL A 54 3.51 -8.34 28.23
C VAL A 54 3.43 -8.17 26.71
N PHE A 55 4.57 -8.06 26.03
CA PHE A 55 4.61 -7.93 24.57
C PHE A 55 4.11 -9.20 23.89
N ILE A 56 4.47 -10.39 24.37
CA ILE A 56 3.98 -11.69 23.86
C ILE A 56 2.47 -11.81 24.12
N LEU A 57 1.99 -11.44 25.30
CA LEU A 57 0.56 -11.47 25.61
C LEU A 57 -0.23 -10.48 24.74
N LEU A 58 0.28 -9.26 24.53
CA LEU A 58 -0.33 -8.30 23.60
C LEU A 58 -0.23 -8.75 22.14
N SER A 59 0.83 -9.46 21.76
CA SER A 59 1.01 -9.95 20.38
C SER A 59 0.10 -11.15 20.08
N VAL A 60 0.00 -12.10 21.02
CA VAL A 60 -0.77 -13.35 20.83
C VAL A 60 -2.25 -13.14 21.10
N PHE A 61 -2.60 -12.49 22.22
CA PHE A 61 -4.00 -12.25 22.58
C PHE A 61 -4.51 -10.94 21.99
N GLY A 62 -3.70 -9.87 21.99
CA GLY A 62 -4.16 -8.55 21.54
C GLY A 62 -4.43 -8.46 20.03
N TYR A 63 -3.73 -9.22 19.18
CA TYR A 63 -3.90 -9.10 17.72
C TYR A 63 -5.33 -9.43 17.24
N GLY A 64 -5.99 -10.41 17.84
CA GLY A 64 -7.38 -10.76 17.50
C GLY A 64 -8.36 -9.65 17.90
N PHE A 65 -8.21 -9.11 19.11
CA PHE A 65 -9.08 -8.03 19.61
C PHE A 65 -8.82 -6.70 18.92
N VAL A 66 -7.57 -6.38 18.57
CA VAL A 66 -7.23 -5.16 17.82
C VAL A 66 -7.81 -5.22 16.42
N LYS A 67 -7.74 -6.36 15.72
CA LYS A 67 -8.31 -6.49 14.37
C LYS A 67 -9.82 -6.22 14.31
N ASN A 68 -10.55 -6.74 15.30
CA ASN A 68 -12.00 -6.60 15.39
C ASN A 68 -12.47 -5.31 16.08
N SER A 69 -11.54 -4.44 16.52
CA SER A 69 -11.91 -3.16 17.13
C SER A 69 -12.55 -2.21 16.10
N LEU A 70 -13.63 -1.57 16.54
CA LEU A 70 -14.40 -0.60 15.76
C LEU A 70 -14.05 0.83 16.20
N PRO A 71 -14.22 1.84 15.32
CA PRO A 71 -14.13 3.24 15.72
C PRO A 71 -14.96 3.54 16.97
N GLY A 72 -14.34 4.17 17.98
CA GLY A 72 -14.95 4.40 19.31
C GLY A 72 -14.58 3.36 20.38
N ASP A 73 -13.96 2.24 20.01
CA ASP A 73 -13.42 1.28 20.98
C ASP A 73 -12.03 1.70 21.49
N LEU A 74 -11.68 1.30 22.71
CA LEU A 74 -10.40 1.64 23.33
C LEU A 74 -9.19 1.09 22.55
N LEU A 75 -9.31 -0.13 22.00
CA LEU A 75 -8.26 -0.77 21.20
C LEU A 75 -8.18 -0.24 19.76
N TYR A 76 -9.15 0.57 19.33
CA TYR A 76 -9.17 1.14 17.99
C TYR A 76 -7.99 2.10 17.77
N VAL A 77 -7.54 2.80 18.81
CA VAL A 77 -6.37 3.67 18.73
C VAL A 77 -5.14 2.91 18.23
N ILE A 78 -4.97 1.67 18.68
CA ILE A 78 -3.86 0.80 18.25
C ILE A 78 -4.05 0.38 16.78
N LYS A 79 -5.27 0.00 16.39
CA LYS A 79 -5.60 -0.33 14.99
C LYS A 79 -5.33 0.87 14.07
N LYS A 80 -5.77 2.07 14.45
CA LYS A 80 -5.57 3.31 13.69
C LYS A 80 -4.09 3.62 13.48
N VAL A 81 -3.28 3.57 14.53
CA VAL A 81 -1.82 3.77 14.44
C VAL A 81 -1.18 2.74 13.50
N ALA A 82 -1.63 1.48 13.53
CA ALA A 82 -1.13 0.46 12.60
C ALA A 82 -1.48 0.79 11.13
N HIS A 83 -2.69 1.30 10.85
CA HIS A 83 -3.10 1.71 9.51
C HIS A 83 -2.37 2.97 9.01
N GLU A 84 -2.23 3.99 9.86
CA GLU A 84 -1.46 5.20 9.55
C GLU A 84 0.02 4.86 9.31
N GLY A 85 0.59 3.95 10.11
CA GLY A 85 1.93 3.43 9.91
C GLY A 85 2.10 2.74 8.55
N GLN A 86 1.11 1.95 8.10
CA GLN A 86 1.13 1.37 6.75
C GLN A 86 1.07 2.43 5.66
N ALA A 87 0.28 3.49 5.83
CA ALA A 87 0.13 4.56 4.84
C ALA A 87 1.45 5.28 4.52
N ILE A 88 2.40 5.33 5.47
CA ILE A 88 3.73 5.93 5.28
C ILE A 88 4.59 5.10 4.29
N PHE A 89 4.36 3.79 4.21
CA PHE A 89 5.10 2.90 3.30
C PHE A 89 4.43 2.73 1.93
N VAL A 90 3.23 3.29 1.73
CA VAL A 90 2.52 3.28 0.45
C VAL A 90 3.07 4.40 -0.44
N SER A 91 3.36 4.09 -1.70
CA SER A 91 3.82 5.10 -2.66
C SER A 91 2.75 6.15 -2.94
N GLU A 92 3.15 7.38 -3.30
CA GLU A 92 2.21 8.48 -3.55
C GLU A 92 1.10 8.12 -4.56
N SER A 93 1.43 7.34 -5.60
CA SER A 93 0.44 6.88 -6.58
C SER A 93 -0.53 5.83 -6.04
N GLU A 94 -0.12 5.00 -5.07
CA GLU A 94 -0.98 3.97 -4.48
C GLU A 94 -1.83 4.47 -3.30
N LYS A 95 -1.51 5.64 -2.72
CA LYS A 95 -2.26 6.22 -1.60
C LYS A 95 -3.77 6.32 -1.85
N PRO A 96 -4.26 6.75 -3.02
CA PRO A 96 -5.69 6.85 -3.29
C PRO A 96 -6.39 5.49 -3.18
N ALA A 97 -5.80 4.43 -3.75
CA ALA A 97 -6.31 3.06 -3.63
C ALA A 97 -6.30 2.58 -2.17
N PHE A 98 -5.25 2.91 -1.41
CA PHE A 98 -5.17 2.56 0.00
C PHE A 98 -6.23 3.27 0.85
N GLN A 99 -6.48 4.56 0.62
CA GLN A 99 -7.51 5.32 1.33
C GLN A 99 -8.92 4.81 1.00
N LEU A 100 -9.18 4.48 -0.27
CA LEU A 100 -10.43 3.82 -0.67
C LEU A 100 -10.61 2.46 0.02
N LYS A 101 -9.54 1.67 0.13
CA LYS A 101 -9.55 0.41 0.89
C LYS A 101 -9.87 0.62 2.36
N LEU A 102 -9.32 1.65 3.00
CA LEU A 102 -9.67 1.99 4.38
C LEU A 102 -11.13 2.42 4.50
N ALA A 103 -11.64 3.23 3.56
CA ALA A 103 -13.06 3.59 3.53
C ALA A 103 -13.96 2.36 3.37
N ASN A 104 -13.61 1.43 2.48
CA ASN A 104 -14.28 0.12 2.35
C ASN A 104 -14.32 -0.65 3.67
N GLN A 105 -13.19 -0.71 4.38
CA GLN A 105 -13.14 -1.36 5.68
C GLN A 105 -14.07 -0.68 6.70
N ARG A 106 -14.23 0.65 6.66
CA ARG A 106 -15.17 1.35 7.54
C ARG A 106 -16.62 1.07 7.19
N LEU A 107 -16.97 0.92 5.92
CA LEU A 107 -18.30 0.44 5.53
C LEU A 107 -18.55 -0.98 6.03
N GLU A 108 -17.57 -1.87 5.90
CA GLU A 108 -17.69 -3.22 6.43
C GLU A 108 -17.84 -3.22 7.97
N ASP A 109 -17.08 -2.37 8.66
CA ASP A 109 -17.20 -2.15 10.11
C ASP A 109 -18.62 -1.68 10.46
N LEU A 110 -19.24 -0.78 9.67
CA LEU A 110 -20.63 -0.33 9.88
C LEU A 110 -21.66 -1.47 9.80
N THR A 111 -21.45 -2.47 8.95
CA THR A 111 -22.36 -3.63 8.88
C THR A 111 -22.37 -4.47 10.17
N LYS A 112 -21.33 -4.34 11.00
CA LYS A 112 -21.15 -5.09 12.25
C LYS A 112 -21.22 -4.20 13.50
N ALA A 113 -21.30 -2.88 13.32
CA ALA A 113 -21.14 -1.93 14.41
C ALA A 113 -22.40 -1.85 15.29
N PRO A 114 -22.25 -1.88 16.62
CA PRO A 114 -23.36 -1.56 17.51
C PRO A 114 -23.67 -0.05 17.44
N ALA A 115 -24.87 0.34 17.84
CA ALA A 115 -25.37 1.73 17.72
C ALA A 115 -24.40 2.80 18.25
N LYS A 116 -23.72 2.54 19.37
CA LYS A 116 -22.76 3.46 20.00
C LYS A 116 -21.51 3.74 19.16
N ASN A 117 -21.17 2.85 18.22
CA ASN A 117 -19.99 2.95 17.35
C ASN A 117 -20.36 3.42 15.93
N LEU A 118 -21.64 3.60 15.59
CA LEU A 118 -22.07 4.01 14.25
C LEU A 118 -21.53 5.41 13.89
N ALA A 119 -21.84 6.42 14.69
CA ALA A 119 -21.39 7.79 14.46
C ALA A 119 -19.86 7.93 14.28
N PRO A 120 -19.01 7.41 15.18
CA PRO A 120 -17.56 7.49 14.98
C PRO A 120 -17.09 6.70 13.75
N THR A 121 -17.76 5.61 13.38
CA THR A 121 -17.40 4.83 12.18
C THR A 121 -17.79 5.57 10.89
N ILE A 122 -18.95 6.23 10.85
CA ILE A 122 -19.36 7.10 9.74
C ILE A 122 -18.37 8.27 9.58
N SER A 123 -17.94 8.88 10.68
CA SER A 123 -16.96 9.97 10.64
C SER A 123 -15.61 9.52 10.09
N GLU A 124 -15.10 8.36 10.52
CA GLU A 124 -13.85 7.79 9.97
C GLU A 124 -14.00 7.38 8.50
N PHE A 125 -15.17 6.89 8.09
CA PHE A 125 -15.47 6.65 6.67
C PHE A 125 -15.37 7.94 5.85
N GLN A 126 -16.06 9.00 6.28
CA GLN A 126 -16.07 10.29 5.59
C GLN A 126 -14.67 10.90 5.49
N ALA A 127 -13.87 10.80 6.57
CA ALA A 127 -12.49 11.26 6.56
C ALA A 127 -11.62 10.50 5.53
N ASN A 128 -11.76 9.17 5.46
CA ASN A 128 -11.01 8.37 4.48
C ASN A 128 -11.46 8.65 3.04
N ILE A 129 -12.75 8.90 2.81
CA ILE A 129 -13.27 9.29 1.49
C ILE A 129 -12.74 10.66 1.06
N SER A 130 -12.75 11.64 1.97
CA SER A 130 -12.22 12.98 1.67
C SER A 130 -10.73 12.94 1.36
N GLU A 131 -9.94 12.16 2.12
CA GLU A 131 -8.51 11.99 1.84
C GLU A 131 -8.28 11.19 0.55
N ALA A 132 -9.10 10.18 0.25
CA ALA A 132 -9.07 9.49 -1.04
C ALA A 132 -9.34 10.45 -2.20
N ALA A 133 -10.37 11.30 -2.10
CA ALA A 133 -10.71 12.30 -3.12
C ALA A 133 -9.56 13.29 -3.34
N LYS A 134 -8.98 13.81 -2.25
CA LYS A 134 -7.85 14.73 -2.29
C LYS A 134 -6.61 14.11 -2.93
N THR A 135 -6.29 12.87 -2.60
CA THR A 135 -5.13 12.17 -3.17
C THR A 135 -5.37 11.75 -4.61
N LEU A 136 -6.60 11.34 -4.95
CA LEU A 136 -7.05 11.03 -6.30
C LEU A 136 -6.96 12.25 -7.23
N SER A 137 -7.34 13.44 -6.75
CA SER A 137 -7.29 14.69 -7.52
C SER A 137 -5.89 15.11 -7.97
N LYS A 138 -4.85 14.52 -7.36
CA LYS A 138 -3.43 14.72 -7.66
C LYS A 138 -2.85 13.65 -8.58
N ILE A 139 -3.60 12.57 -8.86
CA ILE A 139 -3.17 11.55 -9.80
C ILE A 139 -3.25 12.13 -11.21
N ASP A 140 -2.16 11.98 -11.95
CA ASP A 140 -2.22 12.06 -13.40
C ASP A 140 -2.51 10.67 -13.96
N ALA A 141 -3.77 10.44 -14.33
CA ALA A 141 -4.26 9.14 -14.78
C ALA A 141 -3.62 8.70 -16.11
N THR A 142 -3.16 9.65 -16.91
CA THR A 142 -2.57 9.39 -18.24
C THR A 142 -1.16 8.82 -18.16
N THR A 143 -0.45 9.10 -17.06
CA THR A 143 0.93 8.67 -16.80
C THR A 143 1.05 7.66 -15.65
N SER A 144 -0.06 7.37 -14.97
CA SER A 144 -0.10 6.46 -13.84
C SER A 144 0.08 5.00 -14.24
N ASN A 145 0.65 4.22 -13.32
CA ASN A 145 0.81 2.78 -13.51
C ASN A 145 -0.59 2.14 -13.68
N PRO A 146 -0.85 1.37 -14.76
CA PRO A 146 -2.16 0.79 -15.00
C PRO A 146 -2.65 -0.13 -13.86
N ALA A 147 -1.74 -0.78 -13.13
CA ALA A 147 -2.09 -1.58 -11.96
C ALA A 147 -2.67 -0.74 -10.79
N VAL A 148 -2.25 0.51 -10.67
CA VAL A 148 -2.77 1.44 -9.65
C VAL A 148 -4.18 1.89 -10.01
N ILE A 149 -4.39 2.26 -11.27
CA ILE A 149 -5.71 2.61 -11.80
C ILE A 149 -6.68 1.44 -11.61
N LYS A 150 -6.24 0.21 -11.91
CA LYS A 150 -7.04 -0.99 -11.64
C LYS A 150 -7.43 -1.14 -10.17
N LYS A 151 -6.49 -0.97 -9.23
CA LYS A 151 -6.81 -1.02 -7.78
C LYS A 151 -7.83 0.05 -7.40
N ILE A 152 -7.75 1.24 -7.98
CA ILE A 152 -8.73 2.32 -7.73
C ILE A 152 -10.11 1.93 -8.23
N VAL A 153 -10.23 1.35 -9.44
CA VAL A 153 -11.51 0.81 -9.96
C VAL A 153 -12.06 -0.25 -9.01
N GLU A 154 -11.26 -1.26 -8.68
CA GLU A 154 -11.67 -2.38 -7.85
C GLU A 154 -12.14 -1.92 -6.46
N GLU A 155 -11.43 -0.99 -5.83
CA GLU A 155 -11.81 -0.46 -4.52
C GLU A 155 -13.01 0.50 -4.60
N THR A 156 -13.15 1.31 -5.66
CA THR A 156 -14.33 2.18 -5.85
C THR A 156 -15.60 1.35 -6.07
N LYS A 157 -15.53 0.28 -6.86
CA LYS A 157 -16.65 -0.64 -7.08
C LYS A 157 -17.10 -1.33 -5.79
N LYS A 158 -16.14 -1.84 -5.01
CA LYS A 158 -16.44 -2.40 -3.67
C LYS A 158 -17.06 -1.35 -2.74
N LEU A 159 -16.66 -0.09 -2.86
CA LEU A 159 -17.19 1.00 -2.06
C LEU A 159 -18.67 1.22 -2.32
N GLU A 160 -19.05 1.24 -3.60
CA GLU A 160 -20.43 1.37 -4.03
C GLU A 160 -21.28 0.18 -3.54
N GLU A 161 -20.81 -1.05 -3.77
CA GLU A 161 -21.49 -2.27 -3.28
C GLU A 161 -21.64 -2.29 -1.75
N ASN A 162 -20.62 -1.87 -1.01
CA ASN A 162 -20.66 -1.84 0.46
C ASN A 162 -21.53 -0.69 0.98
N LYS A 163 -21.57 0.45 0.27
CA LYS A 163 -22.43 1.58 0.60
C LYS A 163 -23.88 1.16 0.49
N GLU A 164 -24.27 0.54 -0.62
CA GLU A 164 -25.63 -0.01 -0.81
C GLU A 164 -26.01 -0.99 0.29
N LYS A 165 -25.10 -1.91 0.67
CA LYS A 165 -25.34 -2.84 1.78
C LYS A 165 -25.60 -2.10 3.09
N VAL A 166 -24.79 -1.10 3.44
CA VAL A 166 -24.96 -0.38 4.70
C VAL A 166 -26.23 0.48 4.68
N GLU A 167 -26.56 1.12 3.55
CA GLU A 167 -27.80 1.86 3.37
C GLU A 167 -29.04 0.96 3.47
N SER A 168 -28.97 -0.28 2.98
CA SER A 168 -30.03 -1.28 3.14
C SER A 168 -30.29 -1.68 4.60
N LEU A 169 -29.32 -1.46 5.49
CA LEU A 169 -29.44 -1.65 6.94
C LEU A 169 -30.06 -0.43 7.65
N GLY A 170 -30.46 0.61 6.90
CA GLY A 170 -31.06 1.84 7.42
C GLY A 170 -30.06 2.88 7.92
N VAL A 171 -28.76 2.71 7.64
CA VAL A 171 -27.72 3.69 7.98
C VAL A 171 -27.50 4.61 6.78
N VAL A 172 -27.84 5.90 6.94
CA VAL A 172 -27.63 6.90 5.88
C VAL A 172 -26.17 7.35 5.86
N ILE A 173 -25.49 7.15 4.72
CA ILE A 173 -24.08 7.52 4.54
C ILE A 173 -23.97 8.64 3.52
N GLY A 174 -23.65 9.85 4.01
CA GLY A 174 -23.32 11.00 3.17
C GLY A 174 -21.81 11.17 2.94
N GLY A 175 -21.45 12.08 2.03
CA GLY A 175 -20.07 12.55 1.86
C GLY A 175 -19.27 11.91 0.72
N THR A 176 -19.92 11.25 -0.26
CA THR A 176 -19.23 10.70 -1.44
C THR A 176 -19.03 11.71 -2.57
N GLU A 177 -19.67 12.89 -2.50
CA GLU A 177 -19.64 13.93 -3.53
C GLU A 177 -18.20 14.38 -3.88
N GLU A 178 -17.32 14.53 -2.88
CA GLU A 178 -15.91 14.90 -3.12
C GLU A 178 -15.17 13.85 -3.95
N LEU A 179 -15.43 12.57 -3.66
CA LEU A 179 -14.83 11.45 -4.38
C LEU A 179 -15.38 11.36 -5.80
N GLU A 180 -16.69 11.53 -5.98
CA GLU A 180 -17.34 11.57 -7.29
C GLU A 180 -16.75 12.69 -8.16
N ASN A 181 -16.58 13.88 -7.61
CA ASN A 181 -15.93 15.00 -8.30
C ASN A 181 -14.47 14.71 -8.66
N ALA A 182 -13.71 14.07 -7.76
CA ALA A 182 -12.33 13.69 -8.02
C ALA A 182 -12.23 12.62 -9.13
N LEU A 183 -13.12 11.63 -9.11
CA LEU A 183 -13.24 10.61 -10.16
C LEU A 183 -13.65 11.24 -11.50
N ALA A 184 -14.58 12.19 -11.49
CA ALA A 184 -14.96 12.94 -12.69
C ALA A 184 -13.75 13.61 -13.33
N LYS A 185 -12.91 14.29 -12.55
CA LYS A 185 -11.69 14.92 -13.07
C LYS A 185 -10.74 13.89 -13.70
N VAL A 186 -10.55 12.75 -13.04
CA VAL A 186 -9.68 11.67 -13.52
C VAL A 186 -10.21 11.08 -14.84
N VAL A 187 -11.49 10.73 -14.91
CA VAL A 187 -12.13 10.18 -16.11
C VAL A 187 -12.12 11.21 -17.24
N GLY A 188 -12.43 12.48 -16.93
CA GLY A 188 -12.43 13.57 -17.92
C GLY A 188 -11.07 13.73 -18.59
N ASN A 189 -9.99 13.74 -17.80
CA ASN A 189 -8.62 13.80 -18.34
C ASN A 189 -8.29 12.59 -19.24
N LEU A 190 -8.75 11.39 -18.88
CA LEU A 190 -8.55 10.19 -19.70
C LEU A 190 -9.32 10.25 -21.02
N ILE A 191 -10.56 10.73 -20.99
CA ILE A 191 -11.38 10.92 -22.19
C ILE A 191 -10.72 11.96 -23.11
N GLU A 192 -10.26 13.09 -22.56
CA GLU A 192 -9.55 14.12 -23.34
C GLU A 192 -8.27 13.58 -23.98
N ASP A 193 -7.45 12.83 -23.24
CA ASP A 193 -6.26 12.19 -23.77
C ASP A 193 -6.61 11.21 -24.91
N LEU A 194 -7.61 10.35 -24.73
CA LEU A 194 -8.06 9.41 -25.77
C LEU A 194 -8.53 10.11 -27.05
N LYS A 195 -9.24 11.24 -26.94
CA LYS A 195 -9.69 12.05 -28.10
C LYS A 195 -8.55 12.58 -28.95
N THR A 196 -7.39 12.84 -28.35
CA THR A 196 -6.22 13.37 -29.07
C THR A 196 -5.43 12.29 -29.81
N ARG A 197 -5.71 11.01 -29.54
CA ARG A 197 -4.97 9.87 -30.09
C ARG A 197 -5.66 9.33 -31.33
N THR A 198 -4.90 8.71 -32.22
CA THR A 198 -5.47 7.88 -33.29
C THR A 198 -5.90 6.55 -32.69
N LEU A 199 -7.21 6.30 -32.66
CA LEU A 199 -7.83 5.11 -32.09
C LEU A 199 -8.21 4.10 -33.17
N THR A 200 -8.35 2.83 -32.79
CA THR A 200 -8.99 1.82 -33.63
C THR A 200 -10.50 1.93 -33.50
N GLU A 201 -11.28 1.39 -34.46
CA GLU A 201 -12.76 1.42 -34.40
C GLU A 201 -13.33 0.84 -33.08
N GLU A 202 -12.68 -0.18 -32.52
CA GLU A 202 -13.07 -0.75 -31.22
C GLU A 202 -12.84 0.25 -30.08
N LYS A 203 -11.69 0.94 -30.08
CA LYS A 203 -11.33 1.96 -29.08
C LYS A 203 -12.19 3.23 -29.20
N GLU A 204 -12.64 3.58 -30.40
CA GLU A 204 -13.60 4.66 -30.61
C GLU A 204 -14.96 4.33 -29.96
N LYS A 205 -15.46 3.10 -30.12
CA LYS A 205 -16.70 2.67 -29.45
C LYS A 205 -16.57 2.66 -27.92
N ILE A 206 -15.38 2.35 -27.40
CA ILE A 206 -15.12 2.41 -25.96
C ILE A 206 -15.11 3.87 -25.49
N LEU A 207 -14.47 4.77 -26.24
CA LEU A 207 -14.47 6.20 -25.94
C LEU A 207 -15.92 6.75 -25.92
N GLU A 208 -16.74 6.42 -26.91
CA GLU A 208 -18.14 6.84 -26.98
C GLU A 208 -18.92 6.37 -25.73
N LYS A 209 -18.79 5.10 -25.34
CA LYS A 209 -19.41 4.58 -24.11
C LYS A 209 -18.88 5.24 -22.84
N MET A 210 -17.58 5.54 -22.79
CA MET A 210 -16.99 6.25 -21.65
C MET A 210 -17.59 7.66 -21.54
N GLU A 211 -17.81 8.36 -22.65
CA GLU A 211 -18.47 9.67 -22.67
C GLU A 211 -19.93 9.58 -22.19
N GLU A 212 -20.69 8.58 -22.65
CA GLU A 212 -22.06 8.35 -22.20
C GLU A 212 -22.12 8.15 -20.68
N LEU A 213 -21.25 7.29 -20.14
CA LEU A 213 -21.16 7.03 -18.69
C LEU A 213 -20.72 8.27 -17.92
N PHE A 214 -19.79 9.05 -18.49
CA PHE A 214 -19.34 10.29 -17.90
C PHE A 214 -20.47 11.32 -17.78
N GLN A 215 -21.28 11.49 -18.82
CA GLN A 215 -22.44 12.38 -18.79
C GLN A 215 -23.53 11.88 -17.84
N ALA A 216 -23.64 10.57 -17.66
CA ALA A 216 -24.55 9.96 -16.68
C ALA A 216 -24.03 10.01 -15.23
N GLY A 217 -22.84 10.57 -14.97
CA GLY A 217 -22.22 10.62 -13.64
C GLY A 217 -21.65 9.28 -13.16
N LYS A 218 -21.61 8.26 -14.03
CA LYS A 218 -21.13 6.89 -13.73
C LYS A 218 -19.62 6.78 -13.91
N TYR A 219 -18.87 7.57 -13.15
CA TYR A 219 -17.41 7.69 -13.32
C TYR A 219 -16.65 6.39 -13.05
N SER A 220 -17.08 5.59 -12.06
CA SER A 220 -16.48 4.29 -11.74
C SER A 220 -16.59 3.31 -12.92
N GLU A 221 -17.80 3.21 -13.51
CA GLU A 221 -18.07 2.38 -14.69
C GLU A 221 -17.26 2.83 -15.91
N ALA A 222 -17.13 4.15 -16.13
CA ALA A 222 -16.33 4.70 -17.22
C ALA A 222 -14.84 4.34 -17.08
N LEU A 223 -14.32 4.39 -15.85
CA LEU A 223 -12.92 4.06 -15.55
C LEU A 223 -12.67 2.53 -15.65
N GLU A 224 -13.68 1.70 -15.34
CA GLU A 224 -13.66 0.25 -15.58
C GLU A 224 -13.59 -0.07 -17.09
N LEU A 225 -14.39 0.60 -17.93
CA LEU A 225 -14.34 0.44 -19.38
C LEU A 225 -12.97 0.80 -19.97
N TYR A 226 -12.36 1.89 -19.51
CA TYR A 226 -11.01 2.28 -19.92
C TYR A 226 -10.00 1.15 -19.68
N TRP A 227 -10.07 0.53 -18.51
CA TRP A 227 -9.12 -0.49 -18.08
C TRP A 227 -9.29 -1.83 -18.81
N ILE A 228 -10.53 -2.31 -18.99
CA ILE A 228 -10.79 -3.61 -19.64
C ILE A 228 -10.24 -3.68 -21.07
N ASN A 229 -10.00 -2.52 -21.69
CA ASN A 229 -9.66 -2.40 -23.11
C ASN A 229 -8.30 -1.72 -23.38
N GLN A 230 -7.43 -1.65 -22.37
CA GLN A 230 -6.00 -1.35 -22.51
C GLN A 230 -5.24 -2.56 -23.06
#